data_AF-A0A174D431-F1
#
_entry.id   AF-A0A174D431-F1
#
_cell.length_a   1.000
_cell.length_b   1.000
_cell.length_c   1.000
_cell.angle_alpha   90.00
_cell.angle_beta   90.00
_cell.angle_gamma   90.00
#
_symmetry.space_group_name_H-M   'P 1'
#
loop_
_entity.id
_entity.type
_entity.pdbx_description
1 polymer ?
#
loop_
_entity_poly.entity_id
_entity_poly.type
_entity_poly.pdbx_seq_one_letter_code
_entity_poly.pdbx_strand_id
1 'polypeptide(L)'
;MLTNEEKQLLNYLIPEFKAGNDMICFDKVAENVNMSAYETDIALRHLESKDYLKIKRYKNGGFIRSLTHKALHYNELESSATPVKQTNIFNAPVSGSAIGNSGNITISNGASFQEVRDFVQAQSISDSEKAEIDKILTYIETLEENDTPLKRGFLSKFGNILSKHHWLPEMLMKLLFQYFME
;
A
#
# COMPACT_ATOMS: atom_id res chain seq x y z
N MET A 1 1.61 7.70 -4.85
CA MET A 1 2.91 7.20 -5.35
C MET A 1 3.14 7.79 -6.74
N LEU A 2 4.36 8.21 -7.02
CA LEU A 2 4.77 8.75 -8.31
C LEU A 2 5.36 7.63 -9.19
N THR A 3 5.02 7.66 -10.48
CA THR A 3 5.60 6.83 -11.53
C THR A 3 7.05 7.24 -11.80
N ASN A 4 7.82 6.38 -12.49
CA ASN A 4 9.23 6.69 -12.79
C ASN A 4 9.36 7.89 -13.73
N GLU A 5 8.41 8.01 -14.66
CA GLU A 5 8.25 9.10 -15.61
C GLU A 5 8.04 10.44 -14.88
N GLU A 6 7.11 10.46 -13.92
CA GLU A 6 6.85 11.65 -13.08
C GLU A 6 8.08 12.06 -12.26
N LYS A 7 8.85 11.08 -11.73
CA LYS A 7 10.08 11.33 -10.98
C LYS A 7 11.17 11.92 -11.87
N GLN A 8 11.34 11.42 -13.09
CA GLN A 8 12.27 11.97 -14.07
C GLN A 8 11.93 13.42 -14.42
N LEU A 9 10.64 13.73 -14.61
CA LEU A 9 10.18 15.11 -14.84
C LEU A 9 10.51 16.02 -13.65
N LEU A 10 10.20 15.62 -12.42
CA LEU A 10 10.52 16.42 -11.23
C LEU A 10 12.04 16.61 -11.04
N ASN A 11 12.84 15.59 -11.32
CA ASN A 11 14.31 15.68 -11.26
C ASN A 11 14.89 16.68 -12.27
N TYR A 12 14.26 16.82 -13.43
CA TYR A 12 14.63 17.85 -14.40
C TYR A 12 14.14 19.25 -13.98
N LEU A 13 12.89 19.36 -13.51
CA LEU A 13 12.26 20.65 -13.23
C LEU A 13 12.82 21.34 -11.98
N ILE A 14 13.07 20.60 -10.89
CA ILE A 14 13.54 21.17 -9.62
C ILE A 14 14.83 22.01 -9.78
N PRO A 15 15.91 21.50 -10.41
CA PRO A 15 17.12 22.31 -10.59
C PRO A 15 16.89 23.51 -11.52
N GLU A 16 16.08 23.38 -12.58
CA GLU A 16 15.75 24.49 -13.48
C GLU A 16 15.04 25.63 -12.75
N PHE A 17 14.04 25.32 -11.91
CA PHE A 17 13.36 26.34 -11.11
C PHE A 17 14.26 26.92 -10.01
N LYS A 18 15.17 26.12 -9.43
CA LYS A 18 16.18 26.64 -8.46
C LYS A 18 17.21 27.56 -9.12
N ALA A 19 17.48 27.37 -10.41
CA ALA A 19 18.36 28.24 -11.20
C ALA A 19 17.71 29.58 -11.59
N GLY A 20 16.44 29.80 -11.24
CA GLY A 20 15.70 31.03 -11.53
C GLY A 20 14.90 31.00 -12.84
N ASN A 21 14.69 29.83 -13.45
CA ASN A 21 13.79 29.71 -14.59
C ASN A 21 12.33 29.68 -14.11
N ASP A 22 11.61 30.78 -14.34
CA ASP A 22 10.22 30.93 -13.86
C ASP A 22 9.16 30.27 -14.76
N MET A 23 9.50 29.98 -16.03
CA MET A 23 8.59 29.34 -16.98
C MET A 23 9.33 28.36 -17.87
N ILE A 24 8.89 27.10 -17.88
CA ILE A 24 9.51 26.03 -18.67
C ILE A 24 8.45 25.46 -19.63
N CYS A 25 8.74 25.49 -20.94
CA CYS A 25 7.89 24.94 -21.99
C CYS A 25 7.84 23.41 -21.93
N PHE A 26 6.69 22.82 -22.27
CA PHE A 26 6.53 21.37 -22.32
C PHE A 26 7.49 20.70 -23.32
N ASP A 27 7.71 21.33 -24.47
CA ASP A 27 8.60 20.78 -25.51
C ASP A 27 10.05 20.69 -25.01
N LYS A 28 10.53 21.75 -24.34
CA LYS A 28 11.86 21.76 -23.70
C LYS A 28 11.99 20.63 -22.68
N VAL A 29 10.93 20.35 -21.92
CA VAL A 29 10.93 19.24 -20.94
C VAL A 29 10.98 17.89 -21.65
N ALA A 30 10.14 17.68 -22.66
CA ALA A 30 10.08 16.42 -23.41
C ALA A 30 11.42 16.05 -24.05
N GLU A 31 12.10 17.04 -24.65
CA GLU A 31 13.43 16.88 -25.24
C GLU A 31 14.50 16.46 -24.22
N ASN A 32 14.48 17.07 -23.02
CA ASN A 32 15.49 16.80 -22.00
C ASN A 32 15.26 15.51 -21.23
N VAL A 33 14.01 15.04 -21.14
CA VAL A 33 13.64 13.82 -20.42
C VAL A 33 13.55 12.61 -21.37
N ASN A 34 13.82 12.80 -22.67
CA ASN A 34 13.74 11.78 -23.72
C ASN A 34 12.39 11.04 -23.71
N MET A 35 11.30 11.80 -23.55
CA MET A 35 9.93 11.31 -23.45
C MET A 35 9.11 11.89 -24.61
N SER A 36 8.10 11.16 -25.09
CA SER A 36 7.24 11.72 -26.14
C SER A 36 6.47 12.95 -25.62
N ALA A 37 6.12 13.87 -26.53
CA ALA A 37 5.33 15.06 -26.17
C ALA A 37 3.97 14.69 -25.54
N TYR A 38 3.39 13.56 -25.99
CA TYR A 38 2.12 13.05 -25.46
C TYR A 38 2.26 12.52 -24.03
N GLU A 39 3.26 11.68 -23.76
CA GLU A 39 3.52 11.15 -22.42
C GLU A 39 3.88 12.28 -21.46
N THR A 40 4.67 13.26 -21.92
CA THR A 40 5.03 14.45 -21.14
C THR A 40 3.79 15.24 -20.74
N ASP A 41 2.86 15.53 -21.66
CA ASP A 41 1.63 16.26 -21.33
C ASP A 41 0.75 15.49 -20.33
N ILE A 42 0.60 14.17 -20.48
CA ILE A 42 -0.19 13.35 -19.56
C ILE A 42 0.45 13.32 -18.17
N ALA A 43 1.76 13.10 -18.09
CA ALA A 43 2.47 13.05 -16.82
C ALA A 43 2.44 14.41 -16.10
N LEU A 44 2.58 15.52 -16.84
CA LEU A 44 2.44 16.87 -16.29
C LEU A 44 1.01 17.15 -15.78
N ARG A 45 -0.04 16.73 -16.51
CA ARG A 45 -1.43 16.81 -16.04
C ARG A 45 -1.64 16.03 -14.75
N HIS A 46 -1.06 14.84 -14.68
CA HIS A 46 -1.19 14.00 -13.51
C HIS A 46 -0.46 14.60 -12.30
N LEU A 47 0.73 15.16 -12.48
CA LEU A 47 1.46 15.92 -11.46
C LEU A 47 0.67 17.16 -10.98
N GLU A 48 0.04 17.89 -11.90
CA GLU A 48 -0.83 19.02 -11.56
C GLU A 48 -2.04 18.56 -10.72
N SER A 49 -2.70 17.46 -11.10
CA SER A 49 -3.85 16.92 -10.36
C SER A 49 -3.50 16.48 -8.93
N LYS A 50 -2.24 16.09 -8.70
CA LYS A 50 -1.69 15.69 -7.40
C LYS A 50 -1.08 16.86 -6.62
N ASP A 51 -1.21 18.09 -7.10
CA ASP A 51 -0.70 19.33 -6.49
C ASP A 51 0.84 19.37 -6.37
N TYR A 52 1.57 18.80 -7.34
CA TYR A 52 3.03 18.90 -7.40
C TYR A 52 3.49 20.15 -8.17
N LEU A 53 2.72 20.61 -9.15
CA LEU A 53 3.09 21.74 -9.99
C LEU A 53 1.85 22.46 -10.52
N LYS A 54 2.05 23.67 -11.05
CA LYS A 54 1.00 24.45 -11.71
C LYS A 54 1.34 24.66 -13.17
N ILE A 55 0.41 24.33 -14.05
CA ILE A 55 0.57 24.51 -15.50
C ILE A 55 -0.24 25.74 -15.93
N LYS A 56 0.25 26.42 -16.95
CA LYS A 56 -0.52 27.39 -17.72
C LYS A 56 -0.54 26.98 -19.19
N ARG A 57 -1.74 26.78 -19.73
CA ARG A 57 -1.97 26.41 -21.14
C ARG A 57 -2.29 27.63 -21.99
N TYR A 58 -1.76 27.63 -23.21
CA TYR A 58 -2.04 28.60 -24.27
C TYR A 58 -2.45 27.86 -25.54
N LYS A 59 -2.90 28.61 -26.55
CA LYS A 59 -3.35 28.03 -27.84
C LYS A 59 -2.29 27.16 -28.53
N ASN A 60 -1.00 27.44 -28.29
CA ASN A 60 0.13 26.78 -28.94
C ASN A 60 1.07 26.06 -27.95
N GLY A 61 0.55 25.52 -26.84
CA GLY A 61 1.34 24.72 -25.90
C GLY A 61 1.10 25.02 -24.43
N GLY A 62 1.93 24.43 -23.58
CA GLY A 62 1.86 24.54 -22.13
C GLY A 62 3.19 24.95 -21.50
N PHE A 63 3.11 25.65 -20.38
CA PHE A 63 4.25 26.01 -19.55
C PHE A 63 4.02 25.54 -18.12
N ILE A 64 5.06 25.04 -17.48
CA ILE A 64 5.08 24.87 -16.03
C ILE A 64 5.42 26.24 -15.42
N ARG A 65 4.53 26.73 -14.54
CA ARG A 65 4.63 28.08 -13.93
C ARG A 65 5.31 28.07 -12.57
N SER A 66 5.13 27.00 -11.81
CA SER A 66 5.70 26.89 -10.46
C SER A 66 5.64 25.46 -9.96
N LEU A 67 6.63 25.07 -9.15
CA LEU A 67 6.61 23.86 -8.35
C LEU A 67 6.03 24.15 -6.96
N THR A 68 5.33 23.19 -6.36
CA THR A 68 4.82 23.30 -4.99
C THR A 68 5.86 22.79 -3.98
N HIS A 69 5.64 23.05 -2.69
CA HIS A 69 6.45 22.46 -1.61
C HIS A 69 6.48 20.93 -1.71
N LYS A 70 5.37 20.32 -2.12
CA LYS A 70 5.24 18.88 -2.32
C LYS A 70 6.16 18.37 -3.42
N ALA A 71 6.36 19.13 -4.50
CA ALA A 71 7.34 18.78 -5.53
C ALA A 71 8.78 18.93 -5.08
N LEU A 72 9.11 19.95 -4.29
CA LEU A 72 10.50 20.11 -3.81
C LEU A 72 10.93 18.96 -2.87
N HIS A 73 9.98 18.44 -2.09
CA HIS A 73 10.20 17.39 -1.11
C HIS A 73 9.65 16.03 -1.56
N TYR A 74 9.46 15.82 -2.86
CA TYR A 74 8.81 14.60 -3.36
C TYR A 74 9.58 13.33 -2.97
N ASN A 75 10.92 13.40 -2.91
CA ASN A 75 11.78 12.29 -2.49
C ASN A 75 11.56 11.90 -1.02
N GLU A 76 11.33 12.87 -0.14
CA GLU A 76 11.05 12.62 1.29
C GLU A 76 9.66 11.99 1.46
N LEU A 77 8.69 12.46 0.68
CA LEU A 77 7.31 11.96 0.67
C LEU A 77 7.20 10.56 0.05
N GLU A 78 8.00 10.24 -0.97
CA GLU A 78 8.07 8.91 -1.55
C GLU A 78 8.90 7.95 -0.67
N SER A 79 9.97 8.45 -0.01
CA SER A 79 10.78 7.63 0.91
C SER A 79 10.04 7.26 2.20
N SER A 80 9.14 8.14 2.67
CA SER A 80 8.22 7.82 3.77
C SER A 80 7.03 6.96 3.33
N ALA A 81 6.77 6.86 2.02
CA ALA A 81 5.80 5.92 1.43
C ALA A 81 6.41 4.55 1.10
N THR A 82 7.73 4.44 0.99
CA THR A 82 8.41 3.14 1.08
C THR A 82 8.52 2.78 2.56
N PRO A 83 7.76 1.78 3.08
CA PRO A 83 8.23 1.12 4.28
C PRO A 83 9.61 0.59 3.94
N VAL A 84 10.65 1.12 4.58
CA VAL A 84 11.96 0.51 4.56
C VAL A 84 11.74 -0.87 5.19
N LYS A 85 11.48 -1.87 4.34
CA LYS A 85 11.65 -3.27 4.72
C LYS A 85 13.15 -3.43 4.91
N GLN A 86 13.62 -3.04 6.08
CA GLN A 86 14.94 -3.40 6.55
C GLN A 86 14.87 -4.90 6.80
N THR A 87 15.06 -5.68 5.74
CA THR A 87 15.25 -7.13 5.83
C THR A 87 16.63 -7.32 6.43
N ASN A 88 16.68 -7.43 7.76
CA ASN A 88 17.79 -8.09 8.43
C ASN A 88 17.70 -9.58 8.06
N ILE A 89 18.30 -9.95 6.92
CA ILE A 89 18.36 -11.33 6.46
C ILE A 89 19.35 -12.06 7.36
N PHE A 90 18.83 -12.71 8.41
CA PHE A 90 19.58 -13.74 9.12
C PHE A 90 19.42 -15.05 8.34
N ASN A 91 20.48 -15.45 7.63
CA ASN A 91 20.53 -16.72 6.92
C ASN A 91 20.77 -17.86 7.94
N ALA A 92 19.71 -18.25 8.64
CA ALA A 92 19.68 -19.47 9.45
C ALA A 92 18.66 -20.44 8.84
N PRO A 93 18.92 -21.76 8.82
CA PRO A 93 17.99 -22.73 8.26
C PRO A 93 16.75 -22.80 9.15
N VAL A 94 15.65 -22.21 8.70
CA VAL A 94 14.35 -22.31 9.38
C VAL A 94 13.39 -23.11 8.51
N SER A 95 13.00 -24.28 9.00
CA SER A 95 11.90 -25.07 8.47
C SER A 95 10.64 -24.66 9.25
N GLY A 96 9.69 -24.02 8.57
CA GLY A 96 8.45 -23.49 9.14
C GLY A 96 8.65 -22.28 10.05
N SER A 97 8.40 -21.05 9.59
CA SER A 97 8.42 -19.89 10.48
C SER A 97 7.50 -18.75 10.01
N ALA A 98 6.58 -18.38 10.89
CA ALA A 98 5.99 -17.05 10.98
C ALA A 98 7.07 -16.04 11.40
N ILE A 99 7.21 -14.96 10.63
CA ILE A 99 8.20 -13.90 10.89
C ILE A 99 7.54 -12.83 11.76
N GLY A 100 7.86 -12.83 13.06
CA GLY A 100 7.45 -11.79 14.00
C GLY A 100 8.27 -10.52 13.83
N ASN A 101 7.68 -9.48 13.24
CA ASN A 101 8.20 -8.12 13.36
C ASN A 101 7.62 -7.50 14.64
N SER A 102 8.49 -6.94 15.48
CA SER A 102 8.16 -6.33 16.77
C SER A 102 6.89 -5.48 16.74
N GLY A 103 5.81 -6.02 17.33
CA GLY A 103 4.57 -5.30 17.68
C GLY A 103 3.49 -5.18 16.60
N ASN A 104 3.76 -5.54 15.33
CA ASN A 104 2.74 -5.53 14.28
C ASN A 104 2.97 -6.71 13.34
N ILE A 105 2.23 -7.79 13.57
CA ILE A 105 2.23 -8.94 12.66
C ILE A 105 1.30 -8.56 11.49
N THR A 106 1.84 -8.44 10.29
CA THR A 106 1.04 -8.10 9.11
C THR A 106 0.58 -9.39 8.44
N ILE A 107 -0.72 -9.67 8.51
CA ILE A 107 -1.33 -10.78 7.77
C ILE A 107 -1.56 -10.31 6.33
N SER A 108 -0.86 -10.93 5.38
CA SER A 108 -1.03 -10.70 3.94
C SER A 108 -2.30 -11.38 3.41
N ASN A 109 -2.80 -10.90 2.27
CA ASN A 109 -3.85 -11.62 1.54
C ASN A 109 -3.28 -12.97 1.10
N GLY A 110 -4.03 -14.07 1.31
CA GLY A 110 -3.55 -15.44 1.07
C GLY A 110 -2.79 -16.09 2.24
N ALA A 111 -2.91 -15.54 3.45
CA ALA A 111 -2.36 -16.18 4.64
C ALA A 111 -3.12 -17.47 4.98
N SER A 112 -2.38 -18.52 5.34
CA SER A 112 -2.94 -19.80 5.78
C SER A 112 -3.58 -19.71 7.17
N PHE A 113 -4.51 -20.61 7.47
CA PHE A 113 -5.09 -20.73 8.81
C PHE A 113 -4.02 -20.93 9.89
N GLN A 114 -2.94 -21.64 9.59
CA GLN A 114 -1.83 -21.86 10.53
C GLN A 114 -1.09 -20.56 10.86
N GLU A 115 -0.78 -19.72 9.87
CA GLU A 115 -0.15 -18.41 10.09
C GLU A 115 -1.03 -17.49 10.95
N VAL A 116 -2.34 -17.60 10.78
CA VAL A 116 -3.32 -16.86 11.58
C VAL A 116 -3.39 -17.39 13.02
N ARG A 117 -3.31 -18.70 13.23
CA ARG A 117 -3.22 -19.28 14.59
C ARG A 117 -1.94 -18.82 15.29
N ASP A 118 -0.81 -18.81 14.58
CA ASP A 118 0.48 -18.35 15.11
C ASP A 118 0.43 -16.86 15.49
N PHE A 119 -0.24 -16.03 14.67
CA PHE A 119 -0.52 -14.62 15.00
C PHE A 119 -1.27 -14.49 16.32
N VAL A 120 -2.35 -15.27 16.49
CA VAL A 120 -3.21 -15.19 17.69
C VAL A 120 -2.45 -15.63 18.93
N GLN A 121 -1.58 -16.63 18.81
CA GLN A 121 -0.73 -17.09 19.90
C GLN A 121 0.29 -16.04 20.35
N ALA A 122 0.82 -15.26 19.41
CA ALA A 122 1.75 -14.17 19.69
C ALA A 122 1.09 -12.92 20.31
N GLN A 123 -0.24 -12.81 20.28
CA GLN A 123 -0.95 -11.69 20.92
C GLN A 123 -1.00 -11.81 22.44
N SER A 124 -0.86 -10.65 23.11
CA SER A 124 -0.98 -10.51 24.57
C SER A 124 -2.44 -10.47 25.03
N ILE A 125 -3.20 -11.53 24.70
CA ILE A 125 -4.60 -11.73 25.09
C ILE A 125 -4.74 -12.97 25.99
N SER A 126 -5.86 -13.10 26.71
CA SER A 126 -6.05 -14.22 27.64
C SER A 126 -6.22 -15.56 26.91
N ASP A 127 -5.84 -16.66 27.54
CA ASP A 127 -5.95 -18.01 26.96
C ASP A 127 -7.40 -18.38 26.61
N SER A 128 -8.37 -17.89 27.38
CA SER A 128 -9.80 -18.05 27.08
C SER A 128 -10.19 -17.37 25.77
N GLU A 129 -9.64 -16.18 25.49
CA GLU A 129 -9.88 -15.45 24.24
C GLU A 129 -9.18 -16.13 23.07
N LYS A 130 -7.94 -16.62 23.26
CA LYS A 130 -7.23 -17.41 22.25
C LYS A 130 -8.04 -18.65 21.86
N ALA A 131 -8.59 -19.36 22.84
CA ALA A 131 -9.44 -20.52 22.59
C ALA A 131 -10.76 -20.17 21.88
N GLU A 132 -11.35 -19.00 22.14
CA GLU A 132 -12.52 -18.54 21.39
C GLU A 132 -12.17 -18.21 19.94
N ILE A 133 -11.04 -17.53 19.70
CA ILE A 133 -10.57 -17.19 18.35
C ILE A 133 -10.22 -18.46 17.57
N ASP A 134 -9.60 -19.44 18.22
CA ASP A 134 -9.28 -20.74 17.63
C ASP A 134 -10.53 -21.48 17.13
N LYS A 135 -11.65 -21.39 17.88
CA LYS A 135 -12.95 -21.91 17.44
C LYS A 135 -13.50 -21.18 16.21
N ILE A 136 -13.22 -19.89 16.06
CA ILE A 136 -13.61 -19.13 14.86
C ILE A 136 -12.84 -19.65 13.66
N LEU A 137 -11.52 -19.79 13.79
CA LEU A 137 -10.65 -20.23 12.71
C LEU A 137 -11.04 -21.64 12.26
N THR A 138 -11.19 -22.57 13.19
CA THR A 138 -11.65 -23.94 12.87
C THR A 138 -13.03 -23.95 12.20
N TYR A 139 -13.94 -23.07 12.64
CA TYR A 139 -15.27 -22.96 12.02
C TYR A 139 -15.20 -22.46 10.58
N ILE A 140 -14.35 -21.48 10.28
CA ILE A 140 -14.16 -20.96 8.92
C ILE A 140 -13.46 -22.00 8.04
N GLU A 141 -12.39 -22.63 8.54
CA GLU A 141 -11.64 -23.69 7.87
C GLU A 141 -12.56 -24.86 7.48
N THR A 142 -13.45 -25.28 8.40
CA THR A 142 -14.45 -26.32 8.10
C THR A 142 -15.43 -25.87 7.00
N LEU A 143 -15.84 -24.60 6.97
CA LEU A 143 -16.77 -24.10 5.96
C LEU A 143 -16.14 -24.07 4.56
N GLU A 144 -14.86 -23.70 4.50
CA GLU A 144 -14.05 -23.71 3.29
C GLU A 144 -13.82 -25.13 2.76
N GLU A 145 -13.38 -26.06 3.62
CA GLU A 145 -13.17 -27.47 3.24
C GLU A 145 -14.44 -28.17 2.74
N ASN A 146 -15.61 -27.78 3.26
CA ASN A 146 -16.90 -28.39 2.90
C ASN A 146 -17.64 -27.62 1.81
N ASP A 147 -17.00 -26.64 1.15
CA ASP A 147 -17.57 -25.76 0.13
C ASP A 147 -18.99 -25.26 0.51
N THR A 148 -19.15 -24.91 1.79
CA THR A 148 -20.45 -24.64 2.38
C THR A 148 -20.81 -23.18 2.16
N PRO A 149 -21.97 -22.87 1.52
CA PRO A 149 -22.38 -21.49 1.30
C PRO A 149 -22.45 -20.69 2.61
N LEU A 150 -21.64 -19.64 2.69
CA LEU A 150 -21.58 -18.76 3.87
C LEU A 150 -22.91 -18.02 4.06
N LYS A 151 -23.68 -18.42 5.08
CA LYS A 151 -24.95 -17.77 5.41
C LYS A 151 -24.70 -16.39 6.03
N ARG A 152 -25.56 -15.42 5.72
CA ARG A 152 -25.53 -14.09 6.36
C ARG A 152 -25.55 -14.25 7.88
N GLY A 153 -24.57 -13.64 8.56
CA GLY A 153 -24.44 -13.73 10.02
C GLY A 153 -23.78 -15.01 10.55
N PHE A 154 -23.07 -15.78 9.72
CA PHE A 154 -22.36 -17.00 10.20
C PHE A 154 -21.34 -16.73 11.33
N LEU A 155 -20.81 -15.52 11.43
CA LEU A 155 -19.93 -15.07 12.51
C LEU A 155 -20.67 -14.45 13.72
N SER A 156 -22.00 -14.28 13.66
CA SER A 156 -22.76 -13.60 14.71
C SER A 156 -22.65 -14.29 16.08
N LYS A 157 -22.45 -15.62 16.12
CA LYS A 157 -22.18 -16.39 17.35
C LYS A 157 -20.87 -16.01 18.05
N PHE A 158 -19.96 -15.33 17.36
CA PHE A 158 -18.68 -14.83 17.86
C PHE A 158 -18.67 -13.30 18.03
N GLY A 159 -19.84 -12.65 17.99
CA GLY A 159 -19.93 -11.17 18.02
C GLY A 159 -19.24 -10.53 19.22
N ASN A 160 -19.25 -11.19 20.38
CA ASN A 160 -18.60 -10.70 21.60
C ASN A 160 -17.08 -10.56 21.43
N ILE A 161 -16.40 -11.61 20.96
CA ILE A 161 -14.95 -11.61 20.78
C ILE A 161 -14.52 -10.75 19.58
N LEU A 162 -15.33 -10.72 18.51
CA LEU A 162 -15.11 -9.87 17.34
C LEU A 162 -15.19 -8.38 17.67
N SER A 163 -16.10 -7.99 18.56
CA SER A 163 -16.24 -6.59 18.99
C SER A 163 -15.14 -6.18 19.97
N LYS A 164 -14.58 -7.14 20.71
CA LYS A 164 -13.54 -6.91 21.72
C LYS A 164 -12.17 -6.62 21.10
N HIS A 165 -11.86 -7.22 19.95
CA HIS A 165 -10.56 -7.12 19.28
C HIS A 165 -10.72 -6.52 17.87
N HIS A 166 -10.43 -5.23 17.70
CA HIS A 166 -10.64 -4.52 16.43
C HIS A 166 -9.88 -5.14 15.24
N TRP A 167 -8.73 -5.76 15.49
CA TRP A 167 -7.92 -6.44 14.47
C TRP A 167 -8.52 -7.77 13.99
N LEU A 168 -9.38 -8.39 14.79
CA LEU A 168 -9.90 -9.74 14.53
C LEU A 168 -10.86 -9.77 13.33
N PRO A 169 -11.86 -8.87 13.20
CA PRO A 169 -12.70 -8.80 12.00
C PRO A 169 -11.93 -8.54 10.70
N GLU A 170 -10.93 -7.64 10.73
CA GLU A 170 -10.11 -7.34 9.55
C GLU A 170 -9.33 -8.58 9.09
N MET A 171 -8.72 -9.30 10.04
CA MET A 171 -7.99 -10.53 9.79
C MET A 171 -8.88 -11.62 9.18
N LEU A 172 -10.06 -11.86 9.77
CA LEU A 172 -10.98 -12.88 9.26
C LEU A 172 -11.48 -12.53 7.86
N MET A 173 -11.68 -11.25 7.55
CA MET A 173 -12.06 -10.83 6.20
C MET A 173 -10.98 -11.14 5.17
N LYS A 174 -9.69 -11.04 5.53
CA LYS A 174 -8.57 -11.39 4.62
C LYS A 174 -8.53 -12.88 4.30
N LEU A 175 -8.82 -13.75 5.28
CA LEU A 175 -8.98 -15.19 5.05
C LEU A 175 -10.15 -15.47 4.12
N LEU A 176 -11.31 -14.89 4.42
CA LEU A 176 -12.54 -15.10 3.65
C LEU A 176 -12.47 -14.51 2.24
N PHE A 177 -11.66 -13.47 2.02
CA PHE A 177 -11.46 -12.89 0.71
C PHE A 177 -10.85 -13.91 -0.27
N GLN A 178 -10.01 -14.83 0.21
CA GLN A 178 -9.50 -15.93 -0.61
C GLN A 178 -10.63 -16.87 -1.02
N TYR A 179 -11.46 -17.29 -0.07
CA TYR A 179 -12.64 -18.13 -0.32
C TYR A 179 -13.62 -17.52 -1.35
N PHE A 180 -13.74 -16.20 -1.43
CA PHE A 180 -14.62 -15.54 -2.42
C PHE A 180 -13.99 -15.36 -3.81
N MET A 181 -12.68 -15.55 -3.94
CA MET A 181 -11.93 -15.33 -5.19
C MET A 181 -11.60 -16.63 -5.93
N GLU A 182 -11.66 -17.78 -5.24
CA GLU A 182 -11.61 -19.12 -5.82
C GLU A 182 -12.98 -19.53 -6.40
#